data_AF-A0A0G0ZJE3-F1
#
_entry.id   AF-A0A0G0ZJE3-F1
#
_cell.length_a   1.000
_cell.length_b   1.000
_cell.length_c   1.000
_cell.angle_alpha   90.00
_cell.angle_beta   90.00
_cell.angle_gamma   90.00
#
_symmetry.space_group_name_H-M   'P 1'
#
loop_
_entity.id
_entity.type
_entity.pdbx_description
1 polymer ?
#
loop_
_entity_poly.entity_id
_entity_poly.type
_entity_poly.pdbx_seq_one_letter_code
_entity_poly.pdbx_strand_id
1 'polypeptide(L)'
;MSCRVHHLNKKTGVSYVYESVSYWDKEKQQSRSKQVCIGKIDPVTGDLIPSRRLQPVAPMTTAAAAVQEKGPSIATAAIVGPTLILDALSKRLGLAKLLKSVFPEFHGQILTMAYYLAAHGGPLSQCASWTRTHD
;
A
#
# COMPACT_ATOMS: atom_id res chain seq x y z
N MET A 1 -6.64 -3.85 9.24
CA MET A 1 -5.35 -3.96 8.51
C MET A 1 -4.96 -5.43 8.51
N SER A 2 -4.57 -5.99 7.36
CA SER A 2 -4.05 -7.35 7.30
C SER A 2 -2.53 -7.33 7.47
N CYS A 3 -1.99 -8.34 8.15
CA CYS A 3 -0.55 -8.50 8.39
C CYS A 3 -0.08 -9.83 7.76
N ARG A 4 1.08 -9.83 7.11
CA ARG A 4 1.71 -11.06 6.61
C ARG A 4 2.53 -11.71 7.72
N VAL A 5 2.27 -13.00 7.96
CA VAL A 5 2.95 -13.80 8.98
C VAL A 5 3.65 -14.98 8.31
N HIS A 6 4.93 -15.16 8.62
CA HIS A 6 5.74 -16.26 8.11
C HIS A 6 5.88 -17.35 9.18
N HIS A 7 5.56 -18.60 8.82
CA HIS A 7 5.69 -19.73 9.71
C HIS A 7 6.61 -20.80 9.10
N LEU A 8 7.77 -20.98 9.72
CA LEU A 8 8.73 -22.00 9.28
C LEU A 8 8.39 -23.34 9.93
N ASN A 9 8.08 -24.34 9.10
CA ASN A 9 7.91 -25.70 9.57
C ASN A 9 9.29 -26.33 9.80
N LYS A 10 9.70 -26.46 11.07
CA LYS A 10 11.03 -26.98 11.46
C LYS A 10 11.30 -28.42 11.00
N LYS A 11 10.26 -29.22 10.75
CA LYS A 11 10.41 -30.62 10.34
C LYS A 11 10.67 -30.77 8.84
N THR A 12 10.04 -29.92 8.03
CA THR A 12 10.13 -30.00 6.56
C THR A 12 10.98 -28.89 5.94
N GLY A 13 11.41 -27.89 6.72
CA GLY A 13 12.16 -26.73 6.25
C GLY A 13 11.35 -25.75 5.40
N VAL A 14 10.05 -25.96 5.25
CA VAL A 14 9.18 -25.16 4.38
C VAL A 14 8.61 -23.98 5.14
N SER A 15 8.80 -22.78 4.59
CA SER A 15 8.21 -21.54 5.10
C SER A 15 6.83 -21.31 4.49
N TYR A 16 5.80 -21.26 5.33
CA TYR A 16 4.43 -20.96 4.94
C TYR A 16 4.12 -19.48 5.20
N VAL A 17 3.32 -18.87 4.33
CA VAL A 17 2.92 -17.47 4.45
C VAL A 17 1.42 -17.39 4.70
N TYR A 18 1.07 -16.67 5.75
CA TYR A 18 -0.30 -16.46 6.19
C TYR A 18 -0.68 -14.98 6.13
N GLU A 19 -1.90 -14.70 5.73
CA GLU A 19 -2.55 -13.41 5.95
C GLU A 19 -3.32 -13.46 7.26
N SER A 20 -2.98 -12.58 8.20
CA SER A 20 -3.66 -12.45 9.48
C SER A 20 -4.56 -11.22 9.48
N VAL A 21 -5.86 -11.43 9.70
CA VAL A 21 -6.84 -10.36 9.85
C VAL A 21 -7.37 -10.38 11.28
N SER A 22 -7.20 -9.27 11.99
CA SER A 22 -7.76 -9.07 13.33
C SER A 22 -9.23 -8.68 13.25
N TYR A 23 -10.08 -9.36 14.02
CA TYR A 23 -11.49 -9.04 14.17
C TYR A 23 -11.88 -9.00 15.66
N TRP A 24 -12.91 -8.22 15.99
CA TRP A 24 -13.47 -8.18 17.33
C TRP A 24 -14.53 -9.26 17.47
N ASP A 25 -14.32 -10.22 18.38
CA ASP A 25 -15.29 -11.27 18.68
C ASP A 25 -16.30 -10.73 19.72
N LYS A 26 -17.54 -10.48 19.29
CA LYS A 26 -18.58 -9.89 20.14
C LYS A 26 -19.06 -10.83 21.24
N GLU A 27 -19.05 -12.14 21.01
CA GLU A 27 -19.50 -13.12 22.00
C GLU A 27 -18.49 -13.26 23.13
N LYS A 28 -17.20 -13.28 22.78
CA LYS A 28 -16.10 -13.45 23.75
C LYS A 28 -15.52 -12.13 24.24
N GLN A 29 -16.02 -10.99 23.75
CA GLN A 29 -15.57 -9.63 24.05
C GLN A 29 -14.05 -9.46 24.02
N GLN A 30 -13.38 -10.08 23.04
CA GLN A 30 -11.93 -10.02 22.91
C GLN A 30 -11.53 -9.89 21.44
N SER A 31 -10.37 -9.28 21.21
CA SER A 31 -9.76 -9.26 19.88
C SER A 31 -9.22 -10.65 19.53
N ARG A 32 -9.54 -11.12 18.32
CA ARG A 32 -9.04 -12.39 17.78
C ARG A 32 -8.48 -12.19 16.38
N SER A 33 -7.62 -13.11 15.94
CA SER A 33 -7.08 -13.10 14.59
C SER A 33 -7.50 -14.35 13.83
N LYS A 34 -7.83 -14.17 12.55
CA LYS A 34 -8.06 -15.26 11.61
C LYS A 34 -6.87 -15.31 10.65
N GLN A 35 -6.22 -16.46 10.58
CA GLN A 35 -5.09 -16.68 9.67
C GLN A 35 -5.54 -17.50 8.46
N VAL A 36 -5.23 -17.02 7.26
CA VAL A 36 -5.48 -17.71 5.99
C VAL A 36 -4.14 -18.00 5.33
N CYS A 37 -3.90 -19.27 4.97
CA CYS A 37 -2.67 -19.67 4.29
C CYS A 37 -2.70 -19.18 2.85
N ILE A 38 -1.81 -18.24 2.51
CA ILE A 38 -1.69 -17.68 1.16
C ILE A 38 -0.86 -18.63 0.30
N GLY A 39 0.19 -19.23 0.87
CA GLY A 39 1.15 -20.01 0.10
C GLY A 39 2.36 -20.49 0.88
N LYS A 40 3.35 -20.97 0.14
CA LYS A 40 4.66 -21.41 0.64
C LYS A 40 5.74 -20.58 -0.04
N ILE A 41 6.84 -20.34 0.65
CA ILE A 41 8.03 -19.74 0.06
C ILE A 41 8.91 -20.87 -0.46
N ASP A 42 9.36 -20.76 -1.71
CA ASP A 42 10.37 -21.65 -2.25
C ASP A 42 11.72 -21.38 -1.57
N PRO A 43 12.38 -22.41 -1.02
CA PRO A 43 13.64 -22.23 -0.29
C PRO A 43 14.81 -21.85 -1.21
N VAL A 44 14.70 -22.07 -2.52
CA VAL A 44 15.76 -21.80 -3.50
C VAL A 44 15.55 -20.43 -4.16
N THR A 45 14.31 -20.11 -4.55
CA THR A 45 13.99 -18.89 -5.32
C THR A 45 13.57 -17.73 -4.41
N GLY A 46 13.12 -18.01 -3.18
CA GLY A 46 12.55 -16.99 -2.29
C GLY A 46 11.15 -16.52 -2.71
N ASP A 47 10.62 -17.02 -3.82
CA ASP A 47 9.33 -16.65 -4.37
C ASP A 47 8.17 -17.30 -3.60
N LEU A 48 7.04 -16.57 -3.55
CA LEU A 48 5.82 -17.04 -2.91
C LEU A 48 5.01 -17.90 -3.90
N ILE A 49 4.97 -19.21 -3.69
CA ILE A 49 4.06 -20.12 -4.40
C ILE A 49 2.67 -20.03 -3.75
N PRO A 50 1.65 -19.51 -4.45
CA PRO A 50 0.29 -19.46 -3.94
C PRO A 50 -0.30 -20.87 -3.75
N SER A 51 -1.12 -21.02 -2.71
CA SER A 51 -1.80 -22.29 -2.45
C SER A 51 -2.79 -22.63 -3.58
N ARG A 52 -2.97 -23.92 -3.88
CA ARG A 52 -3.89 -24.41 -4.93
C ARG A 52 -5.34 -23.90 -4.77
N ARG A 53 -5.76 -23.54 -3.55
CA ARG A 53 -7.09 -22.96 -3.27
C ARG A 53 -7.24 -21.52 -3.74
N LEU A 54 -6.13 -20.81 -3.91
CA LEU A 54 -6.06 -19.42 -4.39
C LEU A 54 -5.57 -19.33 -5.84
N GLN A 55 -5.24 -20.46 -6.46
CA GLN A 55 -5.00 -20.49 -7.90
C GLN A 55 -6.35 -20.22 -8.58
N PRO A 56 -6.44 -19.20 -9.47
CA PRO A 56 -7.52 -19.14 -10.43
C PRO A 56 -7.51 -20.48 -11.16
N VAL A 57 -8.65 -21.17 -11.21
CA VAL A 57 -8.80 -22.35 -12.06
C VAL A 57 -8.30 -21.94 -13.46
N ALA A 58 -7.21 -22.55 -13.90
CA ALA A 58 -6.58 -22.17 -15.16
C ALA A 58 -7.61 -22.27 -16.30
N PRO A 59 -7.82 -21.22 -17.11
CA PRO A 59 -8.36 -21.45 -18.44
C PRO A 59 -7.23 -22.08 -19.24
N MET A 60 -7.48 -23.28 -19.75
CA MET A 60 -6.76 -23.79 -20.90
C MET A 60 -6.77 -22.73 -22.00
N THR A 61 -5.64 -22.64 -22.69
CA THR A 61 -5.46 -22.06 -24.03
C THR A 61 -5.64 -20.53 -24.20
N THR A 62 -4.50 -19.87 -24.39
CA THR A 62 -4.21 -18.78 -25.33
C THR A 62 -5.11 -17.53 -25.34
N ALA A 63 -4.44 -16.38 -25.18
CA ALA A 63 -4.90 -15.03 -25.55
C ALA A 63 -5.88 -14.30 -24.60
N ALA A 64 -5.50 -14.11 -23.34
CA ALA A 64 -6.17 -13.14 -22.45
C ALA A 64 -5.15 -12.27 -21.69
N ALA A 65 -4.36 -11.49 -22.42
CA ALA A 65 -3.86 -10.22 -21.90
C ALA A 65 -5.00 -9.21 -22.05
N ALA A 66 -5.30 -8.46 -20.99
CA ALA A 66 -6.31 -7.39 -20.91
C ALA A 66 -7.75 -7.78 -20.56
N VAL A 67 -7.96 -8.44 -19.42
CA VAL A 67 -9.08 -8.09 -18.53
C VAL A 67 -8.54 -8.10 -17.10
N GLN A 68 -8.04 -6.95 -16.63
CA GLN A 68 -7.92 -6.72 -15.19
C GLN A 68 -9.34 -6.79 -14.63
N GLU A 69 -9.65 -7.85 -13.89
CA GLU A 69 -10.88 -7.91 -13.12
C GLU A 69 -10.89 -6.78 -12.11
N LYS A 70 -11.67 -5.75 -12.44
CA LYS A 70 -12.00 -4.63 -11.58
C LYS A 70 -12.72 -5.23 -10.37
N GLY A 71 -11.98 -5.43 -9.28
CA GLY A 71 -12.55 -5.73 -7.97
C GLY A 71 -13.65 -4.70 -7.62
N PRO A 72 -14.48 -4.96 -6.60
CA PRO A 72 -15.63 -4.13 -6.27
C PRO A 72 -15.20 -2.66 -6.26
N SER A 73 -15.93 -1.80 -6.96
CA SER A 73 -15.65 -0.36 -7.04
C SER A 73 -15.81 0.24 -5.64
N ILE A 74 -14.76 0.15 -4.84
CA ILE A 74 -14.68 0.80 -3.54
C ILE A 74 -14.61 2.29 -3.84
N ALA A 75 -15.61 3.05 -3.40
CA ALA A 75 -15.56 4.50 -3.49
C ALA A 75 -14.32 4.99 -2.74
N THR A 76 -13.42 5.67 -3.45
CA THR A 76 -12.25 6.33 -2.88
C THR A 76 -12.59 7.79 -2.60
N ALA A 77 -12.13 8.31 -1.47
CA ALA A 77 -12.25 9.72 -1.11
C ALA A 77 -10.85 10.26 -0.84
N ALA A 78 -10.54 11.43 -1.39
CA ALA A 78 -9.27 12.12 -1.21
C ALA A 78 -9.51 13.52 -0.65
N ILE A 79 -8.58 13.98 0.18
CA ILE A 79 -8.62 15.32 0.81
C ILE A 79 -7.77 16.27 -0.04
N VAL A 80 -8.42 17.19 -0.75
CA VAL A 80 -7.77 18.11 -1.70
C VAL A 80 -7.69 19.56 -1.19
N GLY A 81 -8.33 19.86 -0.05
CA GLY A 81 -8.41 21.24 0.47
C GLY A 81 -7.04 21.89 0.73
N PRO A 82 -6.15 21.26 1.52
CA PRO A 82 -4.84 21.82 1.83
C PRO A 82 -3.96 21.98 0.59
N THR A 83 -3.95 21.00 -0.30
CA THR A 83 -3.12 20.98 -1.51
C THR A 83 -3.55 22.08 -2.49
N LEU A 84 -4.85 22.33 -2.67
CA LEU A 84 -5.34 23.43 -3.51
C LEU A 84 -4.86 24.80 -3.03
N ILE A 85 -4.93 25.06 -1.72
CA ILE A 85 -4.51 26.35 -1.14
C ILE A 85 -2.98 26.51 -1.28
N LEU A 86 -2.23 25.47 -0.93
CA LEU A 86 -0.77 25.49 -0.95
C LEU A 86 -0.22 25.56 -2.39
N ASP A 87 -0.88 24.91 -3.35
CA ASP A 87 -0.53 24.99 -4.77
C ASP A 87 -0.73 26.42 -5.30
N ALA A 88 -1.88 27.04 -5.01
CA ALA A 88 -2.14 28.44 -5.36
C ALA A 88 -1.09 29.39 -4.76
N LEU A 89 -0.70 29.19 -3.48
CA LEU A 89 0.35 29.99 -2.84
C LEU A 89 1.73 29.75 -3.48
N SER A 90 2.09 28.50 -3.75
CA SER A 90 3.39 28.16 -4.34
C SER A 90 3.55 28.75 -5.74
N LYS A 91 2.45 28.82 -6.51
CA LYS A 91 2.40 29.48 -7.82
C LYS A 91 2.54 31.00 -7.69
N ARG A 92 1.82 31.63 -6.76
CA ARG A 92 1.90 33.08 -6.51
C ARG A 92 3.29 33.53 -6.06
N LEU A 93 3.95 32.73 -5.24
CA LEU A 93 5.31 32.99 -4.76
C LEU A 93 6.39 32.62 -5.79
N GLY A 94 6.04 31.94 -6.88
CA GLY A 94 7.01 31.47 -7.87
C GLY A 94 7.90 30.32 -7.38
N LEU A 95 7.59 29.74 -6.21
CA LEU A 95 8.37 28.67 -5.57
C LEU A 95 8.50 27.46 -6.49
N ALA A 96 7.43 27.03 -7.15
CA ALA A 96 7.46 25.88 -8.03
C ALA A 96 8.47 26.03 -9.19
N LYS A 97 8.61 27.24 -9.75
CA LYS A 97 9.57 27.52 -10.83
C LYS A 97 11.01 27.52 -10.31
N LEU A 98 11.25 28.18 -9.18
CA LEU A 98 12.58 28.24 -8.56
C LEU A 98 13.06 26.86 -8.09
N LEU A 99 12.18 26.09 -7.46
CA LEU A 99 12.50 24.76 -6.98
C LEU A 99 12.85 23.83 -8.14
N LYS A 100 12.15 23.97 -9.28
CA LYS A 100 12.44 23.21 -10.49
C LYS A 100 13.75 23.61 -11.16
N SER A 101 14.17 24.88 -11.07
CA SER A 101 15.47 25.32 -11.60
C SER A 101 16.64 24.84 -10.75
N VAL A 102 16.46 24.70 -9.43
CA VAL A 102 17.53 24.27 -8.52
C VAL A 102 17.59 22.74 -8.39
N PHE A 103 16.44 22.08 -8.26
CA PHE A 103 16.33 20.63 -8.03
C PHE A 103 15.36 19.98 -9.04
N PRO A 104 15.73 19.86 -10.32
CA PRO A 104 14.82 19.36 -11.35
C PRO A 104 14.28 17.95 -11.07
N GLU A 105 15.10 17.06 -10.51
CA GLU A 105 14.69 15.68 -10.22
C GLU A 105 13.82 15.55 -8.96
N PHE A 106 14.03 16.41 -7.95
CA PHE A 106 13.43 16.24 -6.62
C PHE A 106 12.46 17.36 -6.21
N HIS A 107 12.20 18.35 -7.08
CA HIS A 107 11.31 19.48 -6.77
C HIS A 107 9.94 19.04 -6.25
N GLY A 108 9.34 18.01 -6.87
CA GLY A 108 8.03 17.51 -6.45
C GLY A 108 8.05 16.98 -5.02
N GLN A 109 9.03 16.15 -4.67
CA GLN A 109 9.15 15.53 -3.34
C GLN A 109 9.41 16.58 -2.26
N ILE A 110 10.28 17.55 -2.54
CA ILE A 110 10.56 18.67 -1.63
C ILE A 110 9.29 19.49 -1.38
N LEU A 111 8.52 19.77 -2.43
CA LEU A 111 7.26 20.52 -2.32
C LEU A 111 6.21 19.74 -1.51
N THR A 112 6.05 18.44 -1.76
CA THR A 112 5.13 17.58 -1.02
C THR A 112 5.51 17.48 0.47
N MET A 113 6.80 17.33 0.79
CA MET A 113 7.27 17.35 2.18
C MET A 113 7.01 18.69 2.86
N ALA A 114 7.22 19.81 2.15
CA ALA A 114 6.89 21.14 2.67
C ALA A 114 5.38 21.30 2.91
N TYR A 115 4.53 20.78 2.02
CA TYR A 115 3.08 20.82 2.19
C TYR A 115 2.61 20.00 3.40
N TYR A 116 3.17 18.81 3.58
CA TYR A 116 2.92 17.98 4.75
C TYR A 116 3.30 18.72 6.05
N LEU A 117 4.48 19.34 6.09
CA LEU A 117 4.94 20.11 7.26
C LEU A 117 4.06 21.32 7.55
N ALA A 118 3.57 22.02 6.51
CA ALA A 118 2.73 23.20 6.66
C ALA A 118 1.29 22.86 7.08
N ALA A 119 0.72 21.75 6.57
CA ALA A 119 -0.67 21.38 6.81
C ALA A 119 -0.86 20.54 8.09
N HIS A 120 0.05 19.61 8.36
CA HIS A 120 -0.07 18.65 9.47
C HIS A 120 1.03 18.85 10.52
N GLY A 121 2.26 19.10 10.06
CA GLY A 121 3.44 19.13 10.93
C GLY A 121 3.89 17.73 11.39
N GLY A 122 5.03 17.66 12.07
CA GLY A 122 5.55 16.42 12.65
C GLY A 122 6.64 15.70 11.83
N PRO A 123 6.92 14.42 12.11
CA PRO A 123 8.03 13.67 11.48
C PRO A 123 7.80 13.34 10.00
N LEU A 124 8.80 13.59 9.14
CA LEU A 124 8.72 13.32 7.69
C LEU A 124 8.49 11.84 7.33
N SER A 125 8.76 10.89 8.24
CA SER A 125 8.47 9.47 8.02
C SER A 125 6.98 9.19 7.78
N GLN A 126 6.09 10.08 8.23
CA GLN A 126 4.65 9.96 8.04
C GLN A 126 4.16 10.60 6.73
N CYS A 127 5.00 11.39 6.05
CA CYS A 127 4.62 12.06 4.79
C CYS A 127 4.13 11.05 3.74
N ALA A 128 4.79 9.89 3.63
CA ALA A 128 4.41 8.85 2.67
C ALA A 128 3.04 8.21 2.96
N SER A 129 2.60 8.21 4.22
CA SER A 129 1.26 7.77 4.60
C SER A 129 0.23 8.86 4.32
N TRP A 130 0.60 10.13 4.55
CA TRP A 130 -0.26 11.28 4.34
C TRP A 130 -0.64 11.47 2.86
N THR A 131 0.32 11.27 1.93
CA THR A 131 0.10 11.33 0.48
C THR A 131 -0.84 10.25 -0.06
N ARG A 132 -1.20 9.23 0.74
CA ARG A 132 -2.20 8.23 0.33
C ARG A 132 -3.64 8.73 0.48
N THR A 133 -3.83 9.76 1.31
CA THR A 133 -5.14 10.33 1.63
C THR A 133 -5.32 11.72 0.99
N HIS A 134 -4.22 12.39 0.67
CA HIS A 134 -4.20 13.74 0.10
C HIS A 134 -3.62 13.70 -1.31
N ASP A 135 -4.36 14.29 -2.25
CA ASP A 135 -3.96 14.53 -3.65
C ASP A 135 -3.53 15.98 -3.83
#